data_AF-A0A937SC51-F1
#
_entry.id   AF-A0A937SC51-F1
#
_cell.length_a   1.000
_cell.length_b   1.000
_cell.length_c   1.000
_cell.angle_alpha   90.00
_cell.angle_beta   90.00
_cell.angle_gamma   90.00
#
_symmetry.space_group_name_H-M   'P 1'
#
loop_
_entity.id
_entity.type
_entity.pdbx_description
1 polymer ?
#
loop_
_entity_poly.entity_id
_entity_poly.type
_entity_poly.pdbx_seq_one_letter_code
_entity_poly.pdbx_strand_id
1 'polypeptide(L)'
;MRSTEGKTACRRWNSNDWRGHEQVLPPEIVHYVGKDKTQRLERTNGIVRQQTGRWHRRQNKFGKVWEQTKVTTRLVVSCFNWIWQHSRLKTTAAQRAGLTDRPWSWHDLVTSPTII
;
A
#
# COMPACT_ATOMS: atom_id res chain seq x y z
N MET A 1 -1.20 -31.40 -12.73
CA MET A 1 -0.76 -30.50 -11.64
C MET A 1 -2.00 -29.99 -10.91
N ARG A 2 -2.25 -30.47 -9.68
CA ARG A 2 -3.44 -30.12 -8.88
C ARG A 2 -3.14 -28.90 -8.02
N SER A 3 -3.88 -27.81 -8.24
CA SER A 3 -3.94 -26.65 -7.35
C SER A 3 -4.70 -27.06 -6.09
N THR A 4 -4.16 -26.73 -4.91
CA THR A 4 -4.77 -27.02 -3.62
C THR A 4 -6.03 -26.18 -3.43
N GLU A 5 -7.18 -26.81 -3.66
CA GLU A 5 -8.49 -26.35 -3.20
C GLU A 5 -8.37 -26.01 -1.71
N GLY A 6 -8.47 -24.72 -1.38
CA GLY A 6 -8.55 -24.25 -0.01
C GLY A 6 -9.74 -24.89 0.68
N LYS A 7 -9.61 -25.16 1.98
CA LYS A 7 -10.52 -25.91 2.88
C LYS A 7 -11.99 -25.45 2.98
N THR A 8 -12.45 -24.60 2.08
CA THR A 8 -13.81 -24.09 1.99
C THR A 8 -14.24 -24.20 0.54
N ALA A 9 -15.37 -24.88 0.30
CA ALA A 9 -15.99 -25.08 -1.02
C ALA A 9 -16.52 -23.77 -1.66
N CYS A 10 -15.79 -22.67 -1.51
CA CYS A 10 -16.10 -21.38 -2.08
C CYS A 10 -15.71 -21.39 -3.56
N ARG A 11 -16.71 -21.59 -4.44
CA ARG A 11 -16.54 -21.55 -5.91
C ARG A 11 -16.34 -20.13 -6.45
N ARG A 12 -16.60 -19.10 -5.63
CA ARG A 12 -16.35 -17.69 -5.95
C ARG A 12 -15.08 -17.20 -5.28
N TRP A 13 -13.98 -17.30 -6.00
CA TRP A 13 -12.77 -16.59 -5.62
C TRP A 13 -13.02 -15.09 -5.78
N ASN A 14 -12.95 -14.38 -4.67
CA ASN A 14 -12.88 -12.92 -4.62
C ASN A 14 -14.23 -12.17 -4.73
N SER A 15 -15.18 -12.52 -3.87
CA SER A 15 -16.39 -11.71 -3.64
C SER A 15 -16.57 -11.46 -2.16
N ASN A 16 -17.41 -10.49 -1.80
CA ASN A 16 -17.76 -10.09 -0.44
C ASN A 16 -18.43 -11.21 0.39
N ASP A 17 -18.72 -12.35 -0.22
CA ASP A 17 -19.29 -13.57 0.38
C ASP A 17 -18.35 -14.29 1.39
N TRP A 18 -17.27 -13.64 1.86
CA TRP A 18 -16.39 -14.18 2.90
C TRP A 18 -17.12 -14.17 4.26
N ARG A 19 -17.90 -15.22 4.52
CA ARG A 19 -18.65 -15.40 5.77
C ARG A 19 -17.67 -15.53 6.94
N GLY A 20 -17.62 -14.51 7.80
CA GLY A 20 -16.75 -14.48 8.98
C GLY A 20 -16.52 -13.09 9.55
N HIS A 21 -16.78 -12.03 8.77
CA HIS A 21 -16.70 -10.65 9.22
C HIS A 21 -18.01 -9.92 8.89
N GLU A 22 -18.44 -9.03 9.80
CA GLU A 22 -19.58 -8.15 9.57
C GLU A 22 -19.30 -7.25 8.36
N GLN A 23 -20.30 -7.11 7.49
CA GLN A 23 -20.18 -6.23 6.34
C GLN A 23 -20.37 -4.77 6.81
N VAL A 24 -19.25 -4.05 6.94
CA VAL A 24 -19.25 -2.64 7.36
C VAL A 24 -19.57 -1.69 6.20
N LEU A 25 -19.40 -2.13 4.95
CA LEU A 25 -19.61 -1.30 3.77
C LEU A 25 -20.99 -1.52 3.15
N PRO A 26 -21.62 -0.47 2.59
CA PRO A 26 -22.91 -0.56 1.92
C PRO A 26 -22.93 -1.62 0.81
N PRO A 27 -24.06 -2.30 0.59
CA PRO A 27 -24.18 -3.38 -0.41
C PRO A 27 -23.97 -2.91 -1.85
N GLU A 28 -24.04 -1.60 -2.13
CA GLU A 28 -23.76 -1.01 -3.44
C GLU A 28 -22.26 -1.07 -3.80
N ILE A 29 -21.37 -1.21 -2.81
CA ILE A 29 -19.93 -1.30 -3.03
C ILE A 29 -19.54 -2.77 -3.19
N VAL A 30 -19.22 -3.16 -4.43
CA VAL A 30 -18.71 -4.51 -4.72
C VAL A 30 -17.34 -4.69 -4.08
N HIS A 31 -17.28 -5.47 -3.00
CA HIS A 31 -16.05 -5.74 -2.27
C HIS A 31 -15.40 -7.04 -2.77
N TYR A 32 -14.12 -6.96 -3.18
CA TYR A 32 -13.37 -8.06 -3.77
C TYR A 32 -12.37 -8.62 -2.76
N VAL A 33 -12.78 -9.62 -1.97
CA VAL A 33 -11.93 -10.23 -0.93
C VAL A 33 -11.23 -11.46 -1.47
N GLY A 34 -9.99 -11.29 -1.91
CA GLY A 34 -9.16 -12.38 -2.43
C GLY A 34 -7.85 -12.50 -1.68
N LYS A 35 -7.33 -13.73 -1.53
CA LYS A 35 -6.02 -13.98 -0.89
C LYS A 35 -4.91 -13.13 -1.54
N ASP A 36 -4.96 -12.97 -2.86
CA ASP A 36 -4.01 -12.15 -3.63
C ASP A 36 -4.11 -10.66 -3.29
N LYS A 37 -5.32 -10.14 -3.10
CA LYS A 37 -5.56 -8.73 -2.74
C LYS A 37 -5.19 -8.46 -1.29
N THR A 38 -5.60 -9.33 -0.37
CA THR A 38 -5.24 -9.23 1.05
C THR A 38 -3.74 -9.31 1.24
N GLN A 39 -3.06 -10.27 0.58
CA GLN A 39 -1.61 -10.40 0.65
C GLN A 39 -0.89 -9.16 0.07
N ARG A 40 -1.41 -8.57 -1.02
CA ARG A 40 -0.87 -7.31 -1.57
C ARG A 40 -1.01 -6.17 -0.57
N LEU A 41 -2.16 -6.03 0.08
CA LEU A 41 -2.42 -4.99 1.07
C LEU A 41 -1.54 -5.16 2.32
N GLU A 42 -1.45 -6.38 2.86
CA GLU A 42 -0.58 -6.71 3.98
C GLU A 42 0.89 -6.42 3.67
N ARG A 43 1.35 -6.79 2.47
CA ARG A 43 2.73 -6.51 2.03
C ARG A 43 2.99 -5.01 1.93
N THR A 44 2.07 -4.24 1.35
CA THR A 44 2.18 -2.77 1.28
C THR A 44 2.23 -2.16 2.67
N ASN A 45 1.32 -2.57 3.57
CA ASN A 45 1.30 -2.10 4.96
C ASN A 45 2.60 -2.44 5.70
N GLY A 46 3.13 -3.65 5.51
CA GLY A 46 4.41 -4.07 6.08
C GLY A 46 5.57 -3.24 5.56
N ILE A 47 5.61 -2.95 4.26
CA ILE A 47 6.63 -2.09 3.64
C ILE A 47 6.58 -0.68 4.23
N VAL A 48 5.41 -0.04 4.26
CA VAL A 48 5.26 1.32 4.80
C VAL A 48 5.71 1.37 6.25
N ARG A 49 5.28 0.40 7.08
CA ARG A 49 5.70 0.32 8.50
C ARG A 49 7.20 0.12 8.66
N GLN A 50 7.83 -0.76 7.88
CA GLN A 50 9.27 -0.98 7.95
C GLN A 50 10.06 0.25 7.52
N GLN A 51 9.61 0.95 6.46
CA GLN A 51 10.26 2.18 6.01
C GLN A 51 10.13 3.28 7.07
N THR A 52 8.93 3.51 7.61
CA THR A 52 8.72 4.44 8.73
C THR A 52 9.54 4.04 9.97
N GLY A 53 9.69 2.74 10.24
CA GLY A 53 10.53 2.20 11.32
C GLY A 53 12.03 2.47 11.13
N ARG A 54 12.54 2.59 9.91
CA ARG A 54 13.96 2.97 9.67
C ARG A 54 14.24 4.41 10.08
N TRP A 55 13.27 5.31 9.91
CA TRP A 55 13.34 6.69 10.41
C TRP A 55 13.29 6.75 11.95
N HIS A 56 12.76 5.70 12.61
CA HIS A 56 12.56 5.61 14.06
C HIS A 56 13.85 5.40 14.88
N ARG A 57 14.91 4.77 14.36
CA ARG A 57 16.12 4.49 15.17
C ARG A 57 16.85 5.75 15.64
N ARG A 58 16.79 6.85 14.88
CA ARG A 58 17.38 8.15 15.26
C ARG A 58 16.42 9.04 16.08
N GLN A 59 15.15 8.64 16.25
CA GLN A 59 14.12 9.43 16.95
C GLN A 59 13.75 8.89 18.34
N ASN A 60 14.40 7.83 18.83
CA ASN A 60 14.15 7.24 20.16
C ASN A 60 14.46 8.16 21.37
N LYS A 61 14.73 9.44 21.16
CA LYS A 61 14.70 10.48 22.18
C LYS A 61 13.95 11.71 21.62
N PHE A 62 12.69 11.88 22.02
CA PHE A 62 11.96 13.16 22.09
C PHE A 62 11.37 13.82 20.81
N GLY A 63 10.85 13.06 19.84
CA GLY A 63 10.07 13.61 18.70
C GLY A 63 8.61 13.16 18.62
N LYS A 64 7.85 13.24 19.72
CA LYS A 64 6.46 12.74 19.82
C LYS A 64 5.40 13.74 19.31
N VAL A 65 5.62 14.42 18.18
CA VAL A 65 4.64 15.38 17.64
C VAL A 65 3.88 14.74 16.48
N TRP A 66 2.56 14.67 16.60
CA TRP A 66 1.67 14.08 15.59
C TRP A 66 1.89 14.66 14.19
N GLU A 67 2.19 15.95 14.09
CA GLU A 67 2.52 16.62 12.83
C GLU A 67 3.78 16.06 12.17
N GLN A 68 4.82 15.71 12.94
CA GLN A 68 6.01 15.06 12.39
C GLN A 68 5.67 13.65 11.87
N THR A 69 4.85 12.90 12.60
CA THR A 69 4.37 11.59 12.15
C THR A 69 3.58 11.69 10.84
N LYS A 70 2.70 12.70 10.71
CA LYS A 70 1.99 12.97 9.46
C LYS A 70 2.95 13.26 8.32
N VAL A 71 3.87 14.21 8.49
CA VAL A 71 4.83 14.62 7.45
C VAL A 71 5.71 13.44 7.03
N THR A 72 6.25 12.68 7.97
CA THR A 72 7.05 11.48 7.66
C THR A 72 6.23 10.43 6.94
N THR A 73 4.99 10.19 7.37
CA THR A 73 4.11 9.21 6.72
C THR A 73 3.80 9.63 5.28
N ARG A 74 3.45 10.90 5.06
CA ARG A 74 3.23 11.44 3.71
C ARG A 74 4.47 11.30 2.84
N LEU A 75 5.64 11.65 3.36
CA LEU A 75 6.90 11.50 2.63
C LEU A 75 7.19 10.04 2.23
N VAL A 76 6.97 9.08 3.15
CA VAL A 76 7.17 7.64 2.88
C VAL A 76 6.17 7.15 1.83
N VAL A 77 4.90 7.53 1.93
CA VAL A 77 3.87 7.16 0.95
C VAL A 77 4.17 7.76 -0.42
N SER A 78 4.56 9.04 -0.47
CA SER A 78 4.93 9.70 -1.72
C SER A 78 6.18 9.07 -2.35
N CYS A 79 7.20 8.76 -1.56
CA CYS A 79 8.37 8.03 -2.05
C CYS A 79 8.00 6.64 -2.59
N PHE A 80 7.18 5.87 -1.87
CA PHE A 80 6.73 4.54 -2.30
C PHE A 80 5.94 4.59 -3.62
N ASN A 81 5.06 5.58 -3.79
CA ASN A 81 4.21 5.69 -4.98
C ASN A 81 4.96 6.20 -6.21
N TRP A 82 5.75 7.26 -6.04
CA TRP A 82 6.26 8.06 -7.15
C TRP A 82 7.72 7.76 -7.52
N ILE A 83 8.56 7.44 -6.54
CA ILE A 83 10.01 7.26 -6.73
C ILE A 83 10.39 5.77 -6.75
N TRP A 84 9.83 4.98 -5.83
CA TRP A 84 10.27 3.60 -5.64
C TRP A 84 9.87 2.71 -6.83
N GLN A 85 10.87 2.30 -7.59
CA GLN A 85 10.75 1.29 -8.63
C GLN A 85 10.69 -0.13 -8.07
N HIS A 86 9.69 -0.89 -8.49
CA HIS A 86 9.60 -2.30 -8.14
C HIS A 86 10.74 -3.10 -8.79
N SER A 87 11.51 -3.85 -7.99
CA SER A 87 12.75 -4.50 -8.43
C SER A 87 12.59 -5.39 -9.67
N ARG A 88 11.46 -6.09 -9.81
CA ARG A 88 11.14 -6.96 -10.95
C ARG A 88 10.40 -6.27 -12.09
N LEU A 89 9.54 -5.29 -11.79
CA LEU A 89 8.67 -4.67 -12.79
C LEU A 89 9.29 -3.40 -13.39
N LYS A 90 10.35 -2.87 -12.76
CA LYS A 90 11.08 -1.66 -13.14
C LYS A 90 10.19 -0.43 -13.34
N THR A 91 9.01 -0.45 -12.73
CA THR A 91 7.98 0.61 -12.76
C THR A 91 7.59 1.00 -11.34
N THR A 92 7.12 2.23 -11.17
CA THR A 92 6.61 2.76 -9.90
C THR A 92 5.12 2.41 -9.73
N ALA A 93 4.58 2.68 -8.54
CA ALA A 93 3.14 2.52 -8.32
C ALA A 93 2.34 3.56 -9.12
N ALA A 94 2.80 4.81 -9.18
CA ALA A 94 2.18 5.87 -9.95
C ALA A 94 2.15 5.58 -11.46
N GLN A 95 3.22 4.99 -12.01
CA GLN A 95 3.24 4.55 -13.41
C GLN A 95 2.19 3.46 -13.69
N ARG A 96 2.08 2.46 -12.80
CA ARG A 96 1.09 1.39 -12.96
C ARG A 96 -0.36 1.86 -12.76
N ALA A 97 -0.56 2.99 -12.09
CA ALA A 97 -1.84 3.65 -11.95
C ALA A 97 -2.16 4.61 -13.12
N GLY A 98 -1.24 4.81 -14.06
CA GLY A 98 -1.42 5.73 -15.18
C GLY A 98 -1.34 7.21 -14.80
N LEU A 99 -0.73 7.54 -13.66
CA LEU A 99 -0.61 8.93 -13.19
C LEU A 99 0.63 9.66 -13.75
N THR A 100 1.60 8.90 -14.24
CA THR A 100 2.86 9.42 -14.80
C THR A 100 3.49 8.37 -15.70
N ASP A 101 4.18 8.78 -16.76
CA ASP A 101 4.84 7.85 -17.66
C ASP A 101 6.26 7.50 -17.22
N ARG A 102 6.87 8.34 -16.37
CA ARG A 102 8.24 8.17 -15.86
C ARG A 102 8.29 8.05 -14.34
N PRO A 103 9.30 7.36 -13.78
CA PRO A 103 9.61 7.44 -12.36
C PRO A 103 9.98 8.86 -11.97
N TRP A 104 9.56 9.28 -10.77
CA TRP A 104 9.94 10.57 -10.23
C TRP A 104 11.27 10.49 -9.49
N SER A 105 11.94 11.63 -9.40
CA SER A 105 13.07 11.89 -8.53
C SER A 105 12.64 12.66 -7.29
N TRP A 106 13.54 12.79 -6.31
CA TRP A 106 13.31 13.67 -5.15
C TRP A 106 13.09 15.12 -5.57
N HIS A 107 13.72 15.57 -6.66
CA HIS A 107 13.52 16.92 -7.18
C HIS A 107 12.10 17.12 -7.69
N ASP A 108 11.54 16.14 -8.42
CA ASP A 108 10.16 16.21 -8.92
C ASP A 108 9.14 16.31 -7.76
N LEU A 109 9.38 15.64 -6.63
CA LEU A 109 8.52 15.74 -5.44
C LEU A 109 8.58 17.13 -4.79
N VAL A 110 9.77 17.72 -4.66
CA VAL A 110 9.92 19.05 -4.05
C VAL A 110 9.26 20.14 -4.90
N THR A 111 9.34 20.00 -6.22
CA THR A 111 8.75 20.96 -7.18
C THR A 111 7.23 20.76 -7.35
N SER A 112 6.66 19.68 -6.80
CA SER A 112 5.23 19.36 -6.89
C SER A 112 4.53 19.48 -5.52
N PRO A 113 4.25 20.71 -5.04
CA PRO A 113 3.76 20.95 -3.68
C PRO A 113 2.40 20.32 -3.39
N THR A 114 1.61 19.98 -4.41
CA THR A 114 0.26 19.41 -4.26
C THR A 114 0.25 17.97 -3.72
N ILE A 115 1.38 17.25 -3.74
CA ILE A 115 1.46 15.81 -3.44
C ILE A 115 2.00 15.52 -2.02
N ILE A 116 2.48 16.55 -1.29
CA ILE A 116 3.05 16.44 0.07
C ILE A 116 2.07 16.95 1.14
#